data_AF-A0A949YUR6-F1
#
_entry.id   AF-A0A949YUR6-F1
#
_cell.length_a   1.000
_cell.length_b   1.000
_cell.length_c   1.000
_cell.angle_alpha   90.00
_cell.angle_beta   90.00
_cell.angle_gamma   90.00
#
_symmetry.space_group_name_H-M   'P 1'
#
loop_
_entity.id
_entity.type
_entity.pdbx_description
1 polymer ?
#
loop_
_entity_poly.entity_id
_entity_poly.type
_entity_poly.pdbx_seq_one_letter_code
_entity_poly.pdbx_strand_id
1 'polypeptide(L)'
;MRPGLPEVFQPHPKAQTDSVLMRHAVERSYLLSVCTWEPRKGVETLIRAFLGMKAEGQLAHHKLLLVRERGWKDSPIIELVRSSESIVGLGYVDDMSLAGLYNGSSAFIYPSSYEGFGMPVLEAWACGRVW
;
A
#
# COMPACT_ATOMS: atom_id res chain seq x y z
N MET A 1 15.44 8.71 18.30
CA MET A 1 14.33 9.53 17.76
C MET A 1 14.65 9.86 16.31
N ARG A 2 13.74 9.66 15.36
CA ARG A 2 13.94 9.99 13.93
C ARG A 2 13.23 11.32 13.66
N PRO A 3 13.94 12.46 13.53
CA PRO A 3 13.28 13.76 13.39
C PRO A 3 12.35 13.78 12.17
N GLY A 4 11.10 14.20 12.35
CA GLY A 4 10.12 14.34 11.26
C GLY A 4 9.30 13.09 10.92
N LEU A 5 9.58 11.93 11.52
CA LEU A 5 8.75 10.73 11.38
C LEU A 5 7.91 10.52 12.66
N PRO A 6 6.57 10.44 12.58
CA PRO A 6 5.73 10.13 13.73
C PRO A 6 6.13 8.81 14.42
N GLU A 7 6.11 8.79 15.76
CA GLU A 7 6.56 7.62 16.55
C GLU A 7 5.75 6.34 16.32
N VAL A 8 4.53 6.50 15.79
CA VAL A 8 3.67 5.38 15.43
C VAL A 8 4.28 4.49 14.35
N PHE A 9 5.13 5.03 13.47
CA PHE A 9 5.81 4.24 12.44
C PHE A 9 7.01 3.51 13.04
N GLN A 10 6.74 2.32 13.56
CA GLN A 10 7.70 1.40 14.15
C GLN A 10 7.15 -0.02 14.08
N PRO A 11 7.94 -1.06 14.38
CA PRO A 11 7.43 -2.43 14.45
C PRO A 11 6.33 -2.55 15.51
N HIS A 12 5.19 -3.12 15.15
CA HIS A 12 4.05 -3.33 16.06
C HIS A 12 3.91 -4.81 16.44
N PRO A 13 3.42 -5.12 17.65
CA PRO A 13 3.04 -6.49 18.01
C PRO A 13 1.96 -7.05 17.07
N LYS A 14 2.02 -8.36 16.80
CA LYS A 14 1.08 -9.05 15.91
C LYS A 14 -0.39 -8.75 16.21
N ALA A 15 -0.77 -8.76 17.49
CA ALA A 15 -2.15 -8.50 17.91
C ALA A 15 -2.64 -7.08 17.56
N GLN A 16 -1.75 -6.07 17.69
CA GLN A 16 -2.07 -4.69 17.30
C GLN A 16 -2.23 -4.59 15.78
N THR A 17 -1.32 -5.21 15.02
CA THR A 17 -1.43 -5.29 13.56
C THR A 17 -2.73 -5.97 13.13
N ASP A 18 -3.06 -7.13 13.70
CA ASP A 18 -4.29 -7.88 13.39
C ASP A 18 -5.56 -7.06 13.67
N SER A 19 -5.57 -6.28 14.75
CA SER A 19 -6.70 -5.40 15.06
C SER A 19 -6.90 -4.32 13.98
N VAL A 20 -5.82 -3.74 13.46
CA VAL A 20 -5.88 -2.78 12.35
C VAL A 20 -6.38 -3.46 11.06
N LEU A 21 -5.83 -4.64 10.73
CA LEU A 21 -6.24 -5.38 9.54
C LEU A 21 -7.73 -5.73 9.58
N MET A 22 -8.22 -6.20 10.73
CA MET A 22 -9.63 -6.52 10.94
C MET A 22 -10.53 -5.28 10.80
N ARG A 23 -10.11 -4.12 11.33
CA ARG A 23 -10.85 -2.85 11.20
C ARG A 23 -11.06 -2.44 9.74
N HIS A 24 -10.07 -2.70 8.89
CA HIS A 24 -10.10 -2.35 7.46
C HIS A 24 -10.54 -3.50 6.55
N ALA A 25 -11.01 -4.61 7.12
CA ALA A 25 -11.38 -5.83 6.38
C ALA A 25 -10.26 -6.34 5.44
N VAL A 26 -9.00 -6.18 5.86
CA VAL A 26 -7.82 -6.61 5.11
C VAL A 26 -7.36 -7.97 5.62
N GLU A 27 -7.23 -8.93 4.71
CA GLU A 27 -6.62 -10.23 5.01
C GLU A 27 -5.10 -10.14 4.95
N ARG A 28 -4.41 -11.03 5.65
CA ARG A 28 -2.95 -11.20 5.49
C ARG A 28 -2.64 -11.71 4.07
N SER A 29 -1.43 -11.45 3.58
CA SER A 29 -0.99 -11.66 2.18
C SER A 29 -1.43 -10.54 1.24
N TYR A 30 -0.84 -9.36 1.42
CA TYR A 30 -1.04 -8.25 0.50
C TYR A 30 0.25 -7.48 0.27
N LEU A 31 0.36 -6.88 -0.91
CA LEU A 31 1.37 -5.88 -1.24
C LEU A 31 0.76 -4.52 -0.96
N LEU A 32 1.49 -3.61 -0.34
CA LEU A 32 1.00 -2.27 0.01
C LEU A 32 1.65 -1.23 -0.91
N SER A 33 0.84 -0.29 -1.40
CA SER A 33 1.34 0.95 -1.99
C SER A 33 0.60 2.15 -1.42
N VAL A 34 1.37 3.19 -1.08
CA VAL A 34 0.88 4.41 -0.42
C VAL A 34 1.22 5.59 -1.33
N CYS A 35 0.26 5.94 -2.20
CA CYS A 35 0.43 7.04 -3.14
C CYS A 35 -0.94 7.52 -3.64
N THR A 36 -1.04 8.83 -3.89
CA THR A 36 -2.22 9.42 -4.51
C THR A 36 -2.47 8.82 -5.89
N TRP A 37 -3.72 8.57 -6.27
CA TRP A 37 -4.02 7.97 -7.57
C TRP A 37 -3.87 8.99 -8.68
N GLU A 38 -2.67 9.07 -9.24
CA GLU A 38 -2.32 9.99 -10.32
C GLU A 38 -1.36 9.31 -11.30
N PRO A 39 -1.42 9.61 -12.62
CA PRO A 39 -0.58 8.98 -13.62
C PRO A 39 0.93 9.03 -13.32
N ARG A 40 1.42 10.17 -12.82
CA ARG A 40 2.85 10.39 -12.49
C ARG A 40 3.37 9.51 -11.35
N LYS A 41 2.48 8.90 -10.57
CA LYS A 41 2.81 8.08 -9.40
C LYS A 41 3.03 6.62 -9.77
N GLY A 42 2.79 6.24 -11.03
CA GLY A 42 3.00 4.88 -11.52
C GLY A 42 1.98 3.84 -11.02
N VAL A 43 0.85 4.28 -10.41
CA VAL A 43 -0.16 3.37 -9.85
C VAL A 43 -0.75 2.46 -10.92
N GLU A 44 -1.02 3.00 -12.11
CA GLU A 44 -1.53 2.20 -13.24
C GLU A 44 -0.54 1.10 -13.62
N THR A 45 0.74 1.44 -13.77
CA THR A 45 1.81 0.48 -14.08
C THR A 45 1.91 -0.60 -13.01
N LEU A 46 1.83 -0.22 -11.72
CA LEU A 46 1.85 -1.15 -10.61
C LEU A 46 0.68 -2.14 -10.68
N ILE A 47 -0.55 -1.66 -10.88
CA ILE A 47 -1.73 -2.54 -10.97
C ILE A 47 -1.57 -3.51 -12.15
N ARG A 48 -1.17 -3.01 -13.33
CA ARG A 48 -0.97 -3.85 -14.52
C ARG A 48 0.09 -4.92 -14.30
N ALA A 49 1.23 -4.56 -13.71
CA ALA A 49 2.30 -5.51 -13.40
C ALA A 49 1.84 -6.59 -12.41
N PHE A 50 1.15 -6.18 -11.34
CA PHE A 50 0.60 -7.11 -10.36
C PHE A 50 -0.40 -8.10 -10.98
N LEU A 51 -1.33 -7.60 -11.81
CA LEU A 51 -2.31 -8.46 -12.49
C LEU A 51 -1.63 -9.41 -13.49
N GLY A 52 -0.59 -8.95 -14.20
CA GLY A 52 0.21 -9.78 -15.10
C GLY A 52 0.91 -10.92 -14.36
N MET A 53 1.63 -10.62 -13.27
CA MET A 53 2.25 -11.64 -12.41
C MET A 53 1.23 -12.64 -11.88
N LYS A 54 0.03 -12.16 -11.52
CA LYS A 54 -1.06 -13.02 -11.06
C LYS A 54 -1.58 -13.97 -12.13
N ALA A 55 -1.70 -13.50 -13.37
CA ALA A 55 -2.06 -14.33 -14.52
C ALA A 55 -1.01 -15.42 -14.82
N GLU A 56 0.26 -15.16 -14.51
CA GLU A 56 1.37 -16.12 -14.62
C GLU A 56 1.45 -17.10 -13.44
N GLY A 57 0.48 -17.07 -12.50
CA GLY A 57 0.43 -17.94 -11.34
C GLY A 57 1.31 -17.49 -10.17
N GLN A 58 1.99 -16.36 -10.28
CA GLN A 58 2.72 -15.74 -9.17
C GLN A 58 1.73 -14.96 -8.29
N LEU A 59 2.06 -14.71 -7.01
CA LEU A 59 1.22 -13.87 -6.14
C LEU A 59 -0.27 -14.29 -6.06
N ALA A 60 -0.60 -15.57 -6.33
CA ALA A 60 -1.98 -16.05 -6.49
C ALA A 60 -2.87 -15.71 -5.27
N HIS A 61 -2.30 -15.81 -4.07
CA HIS A 61 -2.98 -15.51 -2.80
C HIS A 61 -2.82 -14.06 -2.34
N HIS A 62 -2.07 -13.23 -3.05
CA HIS A 62 -1.85 -11.85 -2.67
C HIS A 62 -2.94 -10.93 -3.24
N LYS A 63 -3.24 -9.87 -2.48
CA LYS A 63 -3.96 -8.68 -2.96
C LYS A 63 -2.99 -7.50 -3.09
N LEU A 64 -3.33 -6.52 -3.92
CA LEU A 64 -2.66 -5.23 -3.98
C LEU A 64 -3.52 -4.20 -3.23
N LEU A 65 -2.99 -3.67 -2.13
CA LEU A 65 -3.64 -2.67 -1.30
C LEU A 65 -3.11 -1.28 -1.64
N LEU A 66 -4.01 -0.40 -2.08
CA LEU A 66 -3.72 0.99 -2.43
C LEU A 66 -4.31 1.90 -1.35
N VAL A 67 -3.44 2.71 -0.74
CA VAL A 67 -3.79 3.68 0.30
C VAL A 67 -3.45 5.09 -0.20
N ARG A 68 -4.20 6.08 0.31
CA ARG A 68 -4.29 7.51 -0.08
C ARG A 68 -5.45 7.79 -1.03
N GLU A 69 -5.74 9.08 -1.14
CA GLU A 69 -6.88 9.62 -1.86
C GLU A 69 -6.70 9.57 -3.39
N ARG A 70 -7.83 9.77 -4.06
CA ARG A 70 -7.88 10.00 -5.50
C ARG A 70 -7.24 11.32 -5.84
N GLY A 71 -6.41 11.32 -6.88
CA GLY A 71 -5.84 12.53 -7.44
C GLY A 71 -6.52 12.91 -8.75
N TRP A 72 -5.73 13.47 -9.68
CA TRP A 72 -6.19 13.88 -11.00
C TRP A 72 -5.99 12.76 -12.03
N LYS A 73 -6.86 12.72 -13.06
CA LYS A 73 -6.84 11.71 -14.14
C LYS A 73 -6.77 10.27 -13.62
N ASP A 74 -7.58 9.99 -12.61
CA ASP A 74 -7.64 8.71 -11.92
C ASP A 74 -8.60 7.69 -12.57
N SER A 75 -9.38 8.10 -13.58
CA SER A 75 -10.35 7.20 -14.24
C SER A 75 -9.75 5.86 -14.70
N PRO A 76 -8.56 5.80 -15.36
CA PRO A 76 -7.96 4.52 -15.74
C PRO A 76 -7.59 3.64 -14.53
N ILE A 77 -7.17 4.28 -13.43
CA ILE A 77 -6.83 3.58 -12.18
C ILE A 77 -8.11 3.01 -11.56
N ILE A 78 -9.19 3.79 -11.52
CA ILE A 78 -10.50 3.35 -11.00
C ILE A 78 -11.02 2.16 -11.79
N GLU A 79 -10.93 2.19 -13.12
CA GLU A 79 -11.35 1.07 -13.98
C GLU A 79 -10.56 -0.20 -13.67
N LEU A 80 -9.24 -0.09 -13.50
CA LEU A 80 -8.39 -1.23 -13.13
C LEU A 80 -8.67 -1.75 -11.72
N VAL A 81 -8.94 -0.86 -10.75
CA VAL A 81 -9.33 -1.28 -9.39
C VAL A 81 -10.66 -2.02 -9.42
N ARG A 82 -11.62 -1.59 -10.26
CA ARG A 82 -12.93 -2.23 -10.40
C ARG A 82 -12.90 -3.53 -11.20
N SER A 83 -11.89 -3.75 -12.03
CA SER A 83 -11.81 -4.93 -12.90
C SER A 83 -11.31 -6.19 -12.18
N SER A 84 -10.83 -6.07 -10.93
CA SER A 84 -10.31 -7.21 -10.18
C SER A 84 -10.50 -7.07 -8.67
N GLU A 85 -11.07 -8.09 -8.04
CA GLU A 85 -11.19 -8.21 -6.58
C GLU A 85 -9.82 -8.35 -5.87
N SER A 86 -8.75 -8.57 -6.64
CA SER A 86 -7.40 -8.63 -6.10
C SER A 86 -6.79 -7.25 -5.87
N ILE A 87 -7.46 -6.16 -6.27
CA ILE A 87 -7.03 -4.78 -6.04
C ILE A 87 -8.00 -4.13 -5.04
N VAL A 88 -7.45 -3.61 -3.94
CA VAL A 88 -8.24 -2.99 -2.88
C VAL A 88 -7.78 -1.56 -2.68
N GLY A 89 -8.68 -0.61 -2.91
CA GLY A 89 -8.45 0.80 -2.60
C GLY A 89 -9.09 1.20 -1.28
N LEU A 90 -8.30 1.52 -0.25
CA LEU A 90 -8.80 1.95 1.06
C LEU A 90 -9.05 3.46 1.17
N GLY A 91 -8.48 4.25 0.27
CA GLY A 91 -8.53 5.72 0.40
C GLY A 91 -7.64 6.21 1.54
N TYR A 92 -8.03 7.31 2.18
CA TYR A 92 -7.32 7.87 3.33
C TYR A 92 -7.52 7.02 4.59
N VAL A 93 -6.43 6.80 5.34
CA VAL A 93 -6.46 6.22 6.69
C VAL A 93 -5.54 7.05 7.59
N ASP A 94 -5.81 7.05 8.89
CA ASP A 94 -4.98 7.71 9.90
C ASP A 94 -3.60 7.03 10.06
N ASP A 95 -2.63 7.70 10.68
CA ASP A 95 -1.26 7.20 10.81
C ASP A 95 -1.14 5.90 11.62
N MET A 96 -2.00 5.69 12.63
CA MET A 96 -2.03 4.42 13.40
C MET A 96 -2.50 3.27 12.52
N SER A 97 -3.55 3.50 11.75
CA SER A 97 -4.02 2.55 10.74
C SER A 97 -2.95 2.30 9.69
N LEU A 98 -2.32 3.34 9.16
CA LEU A 98 -1.28 3.22 8.14
C LEU A 98 -0.06 2.43 8.64
N ALA A 99 0.42 2.70 9.86
CA ALA A 99 1.50 1.93 10.47
C ALA A 99 1.13 0.44 10.64
N GLY A 100 -0.12 0.14 11.03
CA GLY A 100 -0.62 -1.23 11.08
C GLY A 100 -0.64 -1.90 9.70
N LEU A 101 -1.05 -1.17 8.65
CA LEU A 101 -1.03 -1.65 7.27
C LEU A 101 0.40 -1.88 6.75
N TYR A 102 1.38 -1.04 7.11
CA TYR A 102 2.77 -1.33 6.82
C TYR A 102 3.20 -2.63 7.51
N ASN A 103 3.03 -2.72 8.84
CA ASN A 103 3.42 -3.88 9.63
C ASN A 103 2.78 -5.20 9.15
N GLY A 104 1.55 -5.16 8.62
CA GLY A 104 0.83 -6.33 8.11
C GLY A 104 1.16 -6.74 6.67
N SER A 105 1.76 -5.85 5.87
CA SER A 105 2.01 -6.07 4.44
C SER A 105 3.05 -7.16 4.20
N SER A 106 2.98 -7.90 3.09
CA SER A 106 4.05 -8.81 2.68
C SER A 106 5.27 -8.02 2.21
N ALA A 107 5.03 -6.97 1.41
CA ALA A 107 6.01 -6.01 0.95
C ALA A 107 5.37 -4.65 0.70
N PHE A 108 6.18 -3.59 0.76
CA PHE A 108 5.80 -2.24 0.37
C PHE A 108 6.36 -1.94 -1.02
N ILE A 109 5.51 -1.46 -1.93
CA ILE A 109 5.88 -1.12 -3.30
C ILE A 109 5.63 0.37 -3.51
N TYR A 110 6.69 1.05 -3.94
CA TYR A 110 6.67 2.48 -4.23
C TYR A 110 6.95 2.71 -5.73
N PRO A 111 5.90 2.75 -6.58
CA PRO A 111 6.05 2.81 -8.04
C PRO A 111 6.36 4.22 -8.59
N SER A 112 6.47 5.22 -7.72
CA SER A 112 6.62 6.61 -8.12
C SER A 112 8.01 6.85 -8.72
N SER A 113 8.04 7.32 -9.97
CA SER A 113 9.28 7.64 -10.69
C SER A 113 9.84 9.02 -10.33
N TYR A 114 9.03 9.89 -9.73
CA TYR A 114 9.42 11.27 -9.41
C TYR A 114 8.64 11.85 -8.24
N GLU A 115 9.22 11.84 -7.04
CA GLU A 115 8.60 12.46 -5.87
C GLU A 115 9.55 12.82 -4.75
N GLY A 116 9.52 14.11 -4.37
CA GLY A 116 9.78 14.62 -3.02
C GLY A 116 10.88 13.92 -2.22
N PHE A 117 10.67 13.79 -0.90
CA PHE A 117 11.63 13.17 0.02
C PHE A 117 11.41 11.65 0.20
N GLY A 118 10.31 11.09 -0.32
CA GLY A 118 10.01 9.66 -0.18
C GLY A 118 9.53 9.24 1.22
N MET A 119 8.73 10.08 1.91
CA MET A 119 8.22 9.77 3.25
C MET A 119 7.58 8.38 3.40
N PRO A 120 6.76 7.88 2.45
CA PRO A 120 6.22 6.52 2.54
C PRO A 120 7.29 5.42 2.65
N VAL A 121 8.44 5.60 2.00
CA VAL A 121 9.56 4.65 2.08
C VAL A 121 10.17 4.66 3.49
N LEU A 122 10.31 5.84 4.10
CA LEU A 122 10.84 5.97 5.47
C LEU A 122 9.87 5.40 6.52
N GLU A 123 8.57 5.63 6.35
CA GLU A 123 7.51 5.03 7.17
C GLU A 123 7.55 3.50 7.09
N ALA A 124 7.59 2.96 5.87
CA ALA A 124 7.64 1.52 5.63
C ALA A 124 8.92 0.90 6.23
N TRP A 125 10.08 1.53 6.02
CA TRP A 125 11.35 1.12 6.61
C TRP A 125 11.33 1.14 8.13
N ALA A 126 10.71 2.15 8.74
CA ALA A 126 10.54 2.21 10.19
C ALA A 126 9.66 1.08 10.73
N CYS A 127 8.66 0.65 9.97
CA CYS A 127 7.82 -0.49 10.28
C CYS A 127 8.47 -1.85 9.92
N GLY A 128 9.74 -1.86 9.47
CA GLY A 128 10.47 -3.07 9.10
C GLY A 128 10.12 -3.65 7.74
N ARG A 129 9.59 -2.84 6.81
CA ARG A 129 9.11 -3.26 5.49
C ARG A 129 9.76 -2.45 4.37
N VAL A 130 10.90 -2.92 3.87
CA VAL A 130 11.45 -2.57 2.55
C VAL A 130 12.21 -3.80 2.06
N TRP A 131 11.87 -4.29 0.86
CA TRP A 131 12.65 -5.27 0.09
C TRP A 131 12.51 -4.93 -1.39
#